data_AF-A0A2V8Q4I9-F1
#
_entry.id   AF-A0A2V8Q4I9-F1
#
_cell.length_a   1.000
_cell.length_b   1.000
_cell.length_c   1.000
_cell.angle_alpha   90.00
_cell.angle_beta   90.00
_cell.angle_gamma   90.00
#
_symmetry.space_group_name_H-M   'P 1'
#
loop_
_entity.id
_entity.type
_entity.pdbx_description
1 polymer ?
#
loop_
_entity_poly.entity_id
_entity_poly.type
_entity_poly.pdbx_seq_one_letter_code
_entity_poly.pdbx_strand_id
1 'polypeptide(L)'
;HPAEVKDITLLTDNAWSLVDPKVVAGDPWVYQSYIQHSKAEFMVAKNMYVQANSGWFSDRSICYLASGKPVLVQDTGIKHLYPTGEGLLTFTTTDEALSGVEEISRDYARHSHAARAIAEECFDSDKVLTRLLGKLGLG
;
A
#
# COMPACT_ATOMS: atom_id res chain seq x y z
N HIS A 1 2.02 -9.16 -20.46
CA HIS A 1 1.67 -10.12 -21.54
C HIS A 1 2.62 -9.84 -22.72
N PRO A 2 3.02 -10.83 -23.53
CA PRO A 2 4.01 -10.63 -24.61
C PRO A 2 3.64 -9.53 -25.63
N ALA A 3 2.35 -9.18 -25.72
CA ALA A 3 1.84 -8.12 -26.59
C ALA A 3 1.88 -6.69 -25.98
N GLU A 4 2.20 -6.53 -24.69
CA GLU A 4 2.20 -5.24 -23.96
C GLU A 4 3.48 -4.44 -24.21
N VAL A 5 3.94 -4.40 -25.46
CA VAL A 5 5.26 -3.83 -25.82
C VAL A 5 5.33 -2.34 -25.49
N LYS A 6 4.25 -1.58 -25.79
CA LYS A 6 4.22 -0.13 -25.59
C LYS A 6 4.34 0.26 -24.11
N ASP A 7 3.58 -0.40 -23.24
CA ASP A 7 3.55 -0.10 -21.81
C ASP A 7 4.88 -0.49 -21.14
N ILE A 8 5.45 -1.64 -21.52
CA ILE A 8 6.76 -2.08 -21.02
C ILE A 8 7.86 -1.10 -21.44
N THR A 9 7.87 -0.65 -22.71
CA THR A 9 8.83 0.36 -23.18
C THR A 9 8.67 1.67 -22.39
N LEU A 10 7.43 2.17 -22.24
CA LEU A 10 7.19 3.42 -21.50
C LEU A 10 7.70 3.35 -20.07
N LEU A 11 7.47 2.25 -19.36
CA LEU A 11 7.97 2.03 -18.01
C LEU A 11 9.50 2.03 -17.97
N THR A 12 10.13 1.26 -18.87
CA THR A 12 11.59 1.12 -18.93
C THR A 12 12.28 2.45 -19.26
N ASP A 13 11.76 3.20 -20.23
CA ASP A 13 12.28 4.52 -20.63
C ASP A 13 12.17 5.55 -19.48
N ASN A 14 11.25 5.34 -18.54
CA ASN A 14 11.08 6.15 -17.33
C ASN A 14 11.72 5.49 -16.08
N ALA A 15 12.71 4.63 -16.27
CA ALA A 15 13.50 3.99 -15.21
C ALA A 15 12.72 3.08 -14.24
N TRP A 16 11.52 2.63 -14.63
CA TRP A 16 10.81 1.60 -13.87
C TRP A 16 11.42 0.23 -14.16
N SER A 17 11.64 -0.55 -13.10
CA SER A 17 12.04 -1.94 -13.21
C SER A 17 10.81 -2.84 -13.08
N LEU A 18 10.50 -3.62 -14.12
CA LEU A 18 9.49 -4.67 -14.05
C LEU A 18 10.14 -5.96 -13.54
N VAL A 19 9.49 -6.60 -12.57
CA VAL A 19 9.91 -7.89 -12.01
C VAL A 19 8.92 -8.99 -12.39
N ASP A 20 9.40 -10.23 -12.52
CA ASP A 20 8.51 -11.37 -12.75
C ASP A 20 7.71 -11.69 -11.48
N PRO A 21 6.36 -11.55 -11.49
CA PRO A 21 5.54 -11.80 -10.32
C PRO A 21 5.64 -13.26 -9.84
N LYS A 22 5.94 -14.24 -10.70
CA LYS A 22 6.14 -15.63 -10.28
C LYS A 22 7.40 -15.79 -9.42
N VAL A 23 8.40 -14.94 -9.65
CA VAL A 23 9.65 -14.94 -8.90
C VAL A 23 9.48 -14.19 -7.58
N VAL A 24 8.90 -12.99 -7.60
CA VAL A 24 8.83 -12.15 -6.39
C VAL A 24 7.61 -12.41 -5.51
N ALA A 25 6.56 -13.05 -6.05
CA ALA A 25 5.30 -13.29 -5.35
C ALA A 25 4.80 -14.75 -5.49
N GLY A 26 5.67 -15.68 -5.90
CA GLY A 26 5.33 -17.10 -5.99
C GLY A 26 5.18 -17.80 -4.64
N ASP A 27 5.69 -17.19 -3.58
CA ASP A 27 5.66 -17.69 -2.20
C ASP A 27 5.47 -16.50 -1.22
N PRO A 28 4.66 -16.64 -0.15
CA PRO A 28 4.40 -15.54 0.79
C PRO A 28 5.64 -14.97 1.51
N TRP A 29 6.68 -15.78 1.77
CA TRP A 29 7.90 -15.36 2.45
C TRP A 29 8.81 -14.61 1.48
N VAL A 30 8.89 -15.09 0.24
CA VAL A 30 9.58 -14.37 -0.84
C VAL A 30 8.90 -13.02 -1.10
N TYR A 31 7.57 -12.99 -1.13
CA TYR A 31 6.81 -11.76 -1.28
C TYR A 31 7.03 -10.79 -0.13
N GLN A 32 6.98 -11.28 1.11
CA GLN A 32 7.29 -10.46 2.29
C GLN A 32 8.70 -9.87 2.19
N SER A 33 9.69 -10.67 1.83
CA SER A 33 11.06 -10.19 1.65
C SER A 33 11.15 -9.12 0.56
N TYR A 34 10.49 -9.34 -0.59
CA TYR A 34 10.44 -8.36 -1.68
C TYR A 34 9.89 -7.00 -1.21
N ILE A 35 8.79 -7.00 -0.44
CA ILE A 35 8.21 -5.79 0.15
C ILE A 35 9.16 -5.12 1.15
N GLN A 36 9.84 -5.90 1.99
CA GLN A 36 10.78 -5.39 2.99
C GLN A 36 12.03 -4.73 2.39
N HIS A 37 12.43 -5.14 1.18
CA HIS A 37 13.52 -4.51 0.44
C HIS A 37 13.13 -3.21 -0.27
N SER A 38 11.84 -2.85 -0.29
CA SER A 38 11.36 -1.56 -0.78
C SER A 38 11.48 -0.46 0.27
N LYS A 39 11.54 0.80 -0.18
CA LYS A 39 11.45 1.98 0.71
C LYS A 39 10.00 2.26 1.13
N ALA A 40 9.08 2.26 0.18
CA ALA A 40 7.66 2.60 0.36
C ALA A 40 6.83 2.02 -0.78
N GLU A 41 5.50 2.00 -0.63
CA GLU A 41 4.57 1.75 -1.73
C GLU A 41 4.18 3.07 -2.41
N PHE A 42 4.15 3.07 -3.74
CA PHE A 42 3.42 4.04 -4.54
C PHE A 42 2.35 3.30 -5.35
N MET A 43 1.09 3.74 -5.30
CA MET A 43 -0.03 3.04 -5.94
C MET A 43 -1.01 4.00 -6.59
N VAL A 44 -1.22 3.80 -7.89
CA VAL A 44 -2.31 4.42 -8.67
C VAL A 44 -3.45 3.41 -8.74
N ALA A 45 -4.62 3.81 -8.24
CA ALA A 45 -5.76 2.91 -8.13
C ALA A 45 -6.43 2.72 -9.49
N LYS A 46 -7.08 1.56 -9.68
CA LYS A 46 -7.97 1.38 -10.82
C LYS A 46 -9.07 2.45 -10.75
N ASN A 47 -9.26 3.22 -11.83
CA ASN A 47 -10.09 4.44 -11.83
C ASN A 47 -11.52 4.24 -11.28
N MET A 48 -12.10 3.05 -11.43
CA MET A 48 -13.41 2.72 -10.86
C MET A 48 -13.46 2.88 -9.34
N TYR A 49 -12.40 2.53 -8.60
CA TYR A 49 -12.36 2.66 -7.14
C TYR A 49 -12.28 4.12 -6.69
N VAL A 50 -11.59 4.96 -7.49
CA VAL A 50 -11.49 6.41 -7.29
C VAL A 50 -12.86 7.05 -7.52
N GLN A 51 -13.50 6.77 -8.66
CA GLN A 51 -14.81 7.33 -8.99
C GLN A 51 -15.92 6.90 -8.04
N ALA A 52 -15.90 5.63 -7.61
CA ALA A 52 -16.88 5.12 -6.66
C ALA A 52 -16.64 5.59 -5.22
N ASN A 53 -15.48 6.19 -4.93
CA ASN A 53 -15.06 6.55 -3.57
C ASN A 53 -15.27 5.40 -2.56
N SER A 54 -14.93 4.19 -3.01
CA SER A 54 -15.31 2.92 -2.37
C SER A 54 -14.59 2.61 -1.05
N GLY A 55 -13.57 3.39 -0.69
CA GLY A 55 -12.65 3.06 0.39
C GLY A 55 -11.79 1.83 0.12
N TRP A 56 -11.65 1.43 -1.15
CA TRP A 56 -10.87 0.25 -1.51
C TRP A 56 -9.41 0.42 -1.08
N PHE A 57 -8.92 -0.57 -0.35
CA PHE A 57 -7.55 -0.64 0.14
C PHE A 57 -6.98 -2.03 -0.14
N SER A 58 -5.74 -2.09 -0.64
CA SER A 58 -5.16 -3.34 -1.11
C SER A 58 -4.53 -4.16 0.01
N ASP A 59 -4.54 -5.49 -0.13
CA ASP A 59 -3.79 -6.41 0.71
C ASP A 59 -2.27 -6.13 0.65
N ARG A 60 -1.73 -5.78 -0.52
CA ARG A 60 -0.35 -5.32 -0.70
C ARG A 60 -0.03 -4.12 0.19
N SER A 61 -0.91 -3.13 0.26
CA SER A 61 -0.72 -1.95 1.10
C SER A 61 -0.64 -2.33 2.57
N ILE A 62 -1.47 -3.28 3.01
CA ILE A 62 -1.40 -3.82 4.38
C ILE A 62 -0.05 -4.53 4.60
N CYS A 63 0.47 -5.29 3.64
CA CYS A 63 1.80 -5.92 3.75
C CYS A 63 2.95 -4.88 3.89
N TYR A 64 2.86 -3.76 3.16
CA TYR A 64 3.81 -2.64 3.31
C TYR A 64 3.72 -2.04 4.72
N LEU A 65 2.52 -1.67 5.16
CA LEU A 65 2.29 -1.13 6.50
C LEU A 65 2.79 -2.08 7.59
N ALA A 66 2.46 -3.37 7.49
CA ALA A 66 2.89 -4.40 8.43
C ALA A 66 4.42 -4.54 8.51
N SER A 67 5.12 -4.25 7.41
CA SER A 67 6.59 -4.23 7.30
C SER A 67 7.21 -2.89 7.71
N GLY A 68 6.41 -1.97 8.27
CA GLY A 68 6.85 -0.62 8.63
C GLY A 68 7.24 0.23 7.43
N LYS A 69 6.72 -0.09 6.23
CA LYS A 69 7.01 0.65 5.00
C LYS A 69 5.86 1.63 4.72
N PRO A 70 6.16 2.93 4.57
CA PRO A 70 5.14 3.92 4.26
C PRO A 70 4.42 3.62 2.95
N VAL A 71 3.16 4.05 2.88
CA VAL A 71 2.27 3.80 1.75
C VAL A 71 1.73 5.14 1.23
N LEU A 72 1.95 5.41 -0.06
CA LEU A 72 1.38 6.54 -0.79
C LEU A 72 0.43 6.02 -1.88
N VAL A 73 -0.86 6.26 -1.71
CA VAL A 73 -1.93 5.65 -2.52
C VAL A 73 -2.86 6.72 -3.09
N GLN A 74 -3.40 6.49 -4.28
CA GLN A 74 -4.43 7.39 -4.80
C GLN A 74 -5.70 7.32 -3.94
N ASP A 75 -6.31 8.47 -3.62
CA ASP A 75 -7.49 8.53 -2.74
C ASP A 75 -8.66 7.78 -3.39
N THR A 76 -9.12 6.74 -2.70
CA THR A 76 -10.34 6.00 -3.01
C THR A 76 -11.41 6.21 -1.93
N GLY A 77 -11.19 7.13 -0.98
CA GLY A 77 -12.07 7.37 0.18
C GLY A 77 -11.56 6.78 1.50
N ILE A 78 -10.33 6.26 1.53
CA ILE A 78 -9.79 5.53 2.69
C ILE A 78 -9.58 6.39 3.93
N LYS A 79 -9.47 7.72 3.78
CA LYS A 79 -9.33 8.67 4.90
C LYS A 79 -10.49 8.63 5.90
N HIS A 80 -11.64 8.11 5.49
CA HIS A 80 -12.81 7.93 6.37
C HIS A 80 -12.78 6.61 7.13
N LEU A 81 -11.87 5.70 6.78
CA LEU A 81 -11.79 4.34 7.31
C LEU A 81 -10.54 4.12 8.16
N TYR A 82 -9.43 4.78 7.82
CA TYR A 82 -8.12 4.58 8.45
C TYR A 82 -7.44 5.91 8.76
N PRO A 83 -6.54 5.94 9.77
CA PRO A 83 -5.66 7.09 9.99
C PRO A 83 -4.81 7.37 8.75
N THR A 84 -4.78 8.63 8.31
CA THR A 84 -4.00 9.09 7.16
C THR A 84 -3.17 10.32 7.52
N GLY A 85 -2.09 10.56 6.79
CA GLY A 85 -1.19 11.70 6.96
C GLY A 85 0.20 11.31 7.47
N GLU A 86 0.29 10.23 8.25
CA GLU A 86 1.54 9.63 8.72
C GLU A 86 1.52 8.13 8.44
N GLY A 87 2.60 7.58 7.87
CA GLY A 87 2.68 6.18 7.44
C GLY A 87 1.78 5.78 6.25
N LEU A 88 0.55 6.28 6.18
CA LEU A 88 -0.40 6.10 5.09
C LEU A 88 -0.84 7.47 4.55
N LEU A 89 -0.44 7.79 3.33
CA LEU A 89 -0.72 9.06 2.67
C LEU A 89 -1.59 8.82 1.43
N THR A 90 -2.48 9.77 1.17
CA THR A 90 -3.36 9.76 -0.01
C THR A 90 -3.06 10.93 -0.93
N PHE A 91 -3.24 10.74 -2.23
CA PHE A 91 -3.18 11.83 -3.21
C PHE A 91 -4.36 11.75 -4.19
N THR A 92 -4.79 12.91 -4.68
CA THR A 92 -5.80 13.06 -5.75
C THR A 92 -5.19 13.63 -7.02
N THR A 93 -4.06 14.34 -6.89
CA THR A 93 -3.34 14.98 -7.99
C THR A 93 -1.88 14.54 -8.04
N THR A 94 -1.22 14.78 -9.17
CA THR A 94 0.22 14.52 -9.32
C THR A 94 1.06 15.39 -8.38
N ASP A 95 0.66 16.63 -8.14
CA ASP A 95 1.38 17.53 -7.22
C ASP A 95 1.30 17.04 -5.77
N GLU A 96 0.15 16.52 -5.36
CA GLU A 96 -0.01 15.86 -4.05
C GLU A 96 0.80 14.56 -3.98
N ALA A 97 0.88 13.79 -5.06
CA ALA A 97 1.72 12.60 -5.12
C ALA A 97 3.20 12.96 -4.91
N LEU A 98 3.69 13.99 -5.61
CA LEU A 98 5.06 14.48 -5.44
C LEU A 98 5.32 14.96 -4.02
N SER A 99 4.41 15.77 -3.47
CA SER A 99 4.48 16.26 -2.09
C SER A 99 4.51 15.11 -1.08
N GLY A 100 3.73 14.06 -1.31
CA GLY A 100 3.72 12.86 -0.46
C GLY A 100 5.04 12.08 -0.50
N VAL A 101 5.68 11.97 -1.68
CA VAL A 101 7.00 11.35 -1.82
C VAL A 101 8.07 12.14 -1.06
N GLU A 102 8.03 13.48 -1.17
CA GLU A 102 8.93 14.38 -0.47
C GLU A 102 8.75 14.28 1.05
N GLU A 103 7.52 14.28 1.54
CA GLU A 103 7.20 14.20 2.96
C GLU A 103 7.66 12.86 3.58
N ILE A 104 7.35 11.73 2.91
CA ILE A 104 7.85 10.41 3.32
C ILE A 104 9.38 10.38 3.32
N SER A 105 10.03 11.04 2.37
CA SER A 105 11.49 11.05 2.30
C SER A 105 12.13 11.96 3.34
N ARG A 106 11.47 13.06 3.70
CA ARG A 106 11.94 14.04 4.69
C ARG A 106 11.97 13.45 6.10
N ASP A 107 10.95 12.70 6.49
CA ASP A 107 10.84 12.12 7.83
C ASP A 107 10.49 10.63 7.79
N TYR A 108 11.30 9.87 7.07
CA TYR A 108 11.05 8.45 6.83
C TYR A 108 10.87 7.64 8.11
N ALA A 109 11.62 7.94 9.17
CA ALA A 109 11.53 7.23 10.44
C ALA A 109 10.13 7.38 11.05
N ARG A 110 9.59 8.60 11.13
CA ARG A 110 8.23 8.84 11.61
C ARG A 110 7.20 8.09 10.78
N HIS A 111 7.27 8.19 9.44
CA HIS A 111 6.34 7.47 8.58
C HIS A 111 6.47 5.95 8.70
N SER A 112 7.69 5.43 8.88
CA SER A 112 7.93 3.99 9.07
C SER A 112 7.29 3.47 10.37
N HIS A 113 7.46 4.20 11.47
CA HIS A 113 6.83 3.86 12.75
C HIS A 113 5.30 3.95 12.67
N ALA A 114 4.77 5.04 12.10
CA ALA A 114 3.33 5.22 11.91
C ALA A 114 2.73 4.13 11.00
N ALA A 115 3.43 3.72 9.94
CA ALA A 115 2.98 2.65 9.05
C ALA A 115 2.80 1.33 9.82
N ARG A 116 3.77 0.99 10.68
CA ARG A 116 3.69 -0.20 11.53
C ARG A 116 2.55 -0.10 12.54
N ALA A 117 2.39 1.06 13.18
CA ALA A 117 1.32 1.28 14.16
C ALA A 117 -0.08 1.11 13.51
N ILE A 118 -0.30 1.66 12.31
CA ILE A 118 -1.57 1.48 11.58
C ILE A 118 -1.85 -0.01 11.33
N ALA A 119 -0.83 -0.78 10.93
CA ALA A 119 -0.98 -2.23 10.73
C ALA A 119 -1.44 -2.95 12.01
N GLU A 120 -0.79 -2.66 13.13
CA GLU A 120 -1.09 -3.27 14.43
C GLU A 120 -2.46 -2.82 14.98
N GLU A 121 -2.88 -1.59 14.74
CA GLU A 121 -4.14 -1.06 15.25
C GLU A 121 -5.35 -1.50 14.43
N CYS A 122 -5.21 -1.48 13.10
CA CYS A 122 -6.34 -1.65 12.19
C CYS A 122 -6.45 -3.06 11.61
N PHE A 123 -5.34 -3.79 11.46
CA PHE A 123 -5.27 -5.01 10.66
C PHE A 123 -4.70 -6.23 11.40
N ASP A 124 -4.40 -6.10 12.68
CA ASP A 124 -3.95 -7.21 13.54
C ASP A 124 -5.03 -8.31 13.59
N SER A 125 -4.63 -9.53 13.20
CA SER A 125 -5.54 -10.68 13.14
C SER A 125 -6.12 -11.03 14.51
N ASP A 126 -5.36 -10.91 15.59
CA ASP A 126 -5.85 -11.25 16.92
C ASP A 126 -6.95 -10.28 17.34
N LYS A 127 -6.84 -9.00 16.97
CA LYS A 127 -7.90 -8.01 17.23
C LYS A 127 -9.11 -8.22 16.31
N VAL A 128 -8.86 -8.35 15.01
CA VAL A 128 -9.92 -8.40 13.99
C VAL A 128 -10.71 -9.70 14.08
N LEU A 129 -10.04 -10.86 14.14
CA LEU A 129 -10.70 -12.17 14.20
C LEU A 129 -11.44 -12.36 15.51
N THR A 130 -10.85 -11.96 16.65
CA THR A 130 -11.54 -12.02 17.95
C THR A 130 -12.84 -11.22 17.92
N ARG A 131 -12.82 -10.00 17.36
CA ARG A 131 -14.03 -9.20 17.20
C ARG A 131 -15.06 -9.86 16.29
N LEU A 132 -14.64 -10.49 15.20
CA LEU A 132 -15.54 -11.19 14.28
C LEU A 132 -16.17 -12.43 14.93
N LEU A 133 -15.38 -13.25 15.61
CA LEU A 133 -15.86 -14.43 16.33
C LEU A 133 -16.82 -14.04 17.47
N GLY A 134 -16.52 -12.97 18.20
CA GLY A 134 -17.42 -12.42 19.22
C GLY A 134 -18.78 -12.00 18.66
N LYS A 135 -18.83 -11.42 17.45
CA LYS A 135 -20.10 -11.10 16.76
C LYS A 135 -20.92 -12.32 16.37
N LEU A 136 -20.27 -13.48 16.22
CA LEU A 136 -20.92 -14.76 15.93
C LEU A 136 -21.25 -15.56 17.21
N GLY A 137 -20.88 -15.06 18.40
CA GLY A 137 -21.04 -15.77 19.67
C GLY A 137 -20.06 -16.93 19.86
N LEU A 138 -18.92 -16.91 19.17
CA LEU A 138 -17.88 -17.95 19.17
C LEU A 138 -16.62 -17.53 19.95
N GLY A 139 -16.70 -16.47 20.77
CA GLY A 139 -15.59 -15.89 21.52
C GLY A 139 -15.72 -16.06 23.03
#